data_AF-A0A842KIE9-F1
#
_entry.id   AF-A0A842KIE9-F1
#
_cell.length_a   1.000
_cell.length_b   1.000
_cell.length_c   1.000
_cell.angle_alpha   90.00
_cell.angle_beta   90.00
_cell.angle_gamma   90.00
#
_symmetry.space_group_name_H-M   'P 1'
#
loop_
_entity.id
_entity.type
_entity.pdbx_description
1 polymer ?
#
loop_
_entity_poly.entity_id
_entity_poly.type
_entity_poly.pdbx_seq_one_letter_code
_entity_poly.pdbx_strand_id
1 'polypeptide(L)'
;MRKGRNLFRDKRGIEGLPMYLIIIVVIAVAVLAAVLAMMKYITFDKPIEATCTKITGSGNVISGEGYLVRVKAKGMERVLNIDFTAEIKVYEKNTNKPISGATVTISGAGTAGSNKTDATGVAKINIKGAKLEENQEEIYMRIEVKASGYQSFVDDEGILILRVSS
;
A
#
# COMPACT_ATOMS: atom_id res chain seq x y z
N MET A 1 47.79 24.17 -26.93
CA MET A 1 46.58 23.74 -26.20
C MET A 1 46.34 22.25 -26.46
N ARG A 2 45.94 21.54 -25.41
CA ARG A 2 45.65 20.10 -25.20
C ARG A 2 45.84 19.09 -26.35
N LYS A 3 46.88 18.25 -26.16
CA LYS A 3 47.19 17.01 -26.89
C LYS A 3 46.27 15.88 -26.40
N GLY A 4 45.34 15.42 -27.24
CA GLY A 4 44.58 14.19 -27.01
C GLY A 4 45.53 12.99 -27.04
N ARG A 5 45.66 12.28 -25.91
CA ARG A 5 46.49 11.08 -25.81
C ARG A 5 45.65 9.87 -26.23
N ASN A 6 46.00 9.29 -27.38
CA ASN A 6 45.49 8.02 -27.85
C ASN A 6 45.92 6.89 -26.90
N LEU A 7 44.95 6.23 -26.26
CA LEU A 7 45.12 5.21 -25.21
C LEU A 7 45.20 3.77 -25.75
N PHE A 8 45.59 3.54 -27.01
CA PHE A 8 45.48 2.20 -27.62
C PHE A 8 46.59 1.84 -28.61
N ARG A 9 47.87 2.05 -28.25
CA ARG A 9 48.98 1.51 -29.04
C ARG A 9 50.10 0.98 -28.15
N ASP A 10 49.85 -0.17 -27.52
CA ASP A 10 50.94 -1.02 -27.03
C ASP A 10 50.62 -2.50 -27.33
N LYS A 11 51.28 -3.05 -28.36
CA LYS A 11 51.05 -4.43 -28.84
C LYS A 11 51.74 -5.49 -27.97
N ARG A 12 52.47 -5.09 -26.92
CA ARG A 12 53.05 -5.99 -25.90
C ARG A 12 52.09 -6.27 -24.73
N GLY A 13 50.92 -5.63 -24.68
CA GLY A 13 49.86 -5.91 -23.68
C GLY A 13 48.89 -7.02 -24.07
N ILE A 14 49.16 -7.76 -25.15
CA ILE A 14 48.25 -8.75 -25.75
C ILE A 14 48.57 -10.19 -25.28
N GLU A 15 49.81 -10.44 -24.82
CA GLU A 15 50.22 -11.74 -24.28
C GLU A 15 49.71 -11.87 -22.84
N GLY A 16 48.54 -12.51 -22.70
CA GLY A 16 47.80 -12.63 -21.43
C GLY A 16 46.41 -12.00 -21.48
N LEU A 17 46.07 -11.26 -22.54
CA LEU A 17 44.73 -10.71 -22.78
C LEU A 17 43.61 -11.77 -22.68
N PRO A 18 43.76 -13.00 -23.22
CA PRO A 18 42.76 -14.05 -23.07
C PRO A 18 42.56 -14.45 -21.59
N MET A 19 43.64 -14.48 -20.81
CA MET A 19 43.60 -14.86 -19.40
C MET A 19 42.89 -13.80 -18.56
N TYR A 20 43.23 -12.52 -18.75
CA TYR A 20 42.54 -11.42 -18.08
C TYR A 20 41.07 -11.35 -18.43
N LEU A 21 40.73 -11.60 -19.70
CA LEU A 21 39.34 -11.61 -20.16
C LEU A 21 38.56 -12.74 -19.47
N ILE A 22 39.14 -13.95 -19.37
CA ILE A 22 38.54 -15.06 -18.63
C ILE A 22 38.35 -14.70 -17.15
N ILE A 23 39.37 -14.15 -16.50
CA ILE A 23 39.31 -13.77 -15.08
C ILE A 23 38.19 -12.74 -14.84
N ILE A 24 38.09 -11.72 -15.69
CA ILE A 24 37.05 -10.68 -15.58
C ILE A 24 35.66 -11.27 -15.78
N VAL A 25 35.47 -12.16 -16.77
CA VAL A 25 34.18 -12.81 -17.02
C VAL A 25 33.77 -13.68 -15.83
N VAL A 26 34.70 -14.46 -15.27
CA VAL A 26 34.43 -15.31 -14.10
C VAL A 26 34.07 -14.46 -12.88
N ILE A 27 34.80 -13.38 -12.63
CA ILE A 27 34.50 -12.45 -11.53
C ILE A 27 33.15 -11.78 -11.75
N ALA A 28 32.84 -11.31 -12.96
CA ALA A 28 31.56 -10.68 -13.27
C ALA A 28 30.38 -11.64 -13.05
N VAL A 29 30.50 -12.89 -13.49
CA VAL A 29 29.47 -13.93 -13.29
C VAL A 29 29.33 -14.26 -11.79
N ALA A 30 30.44 -14.37 -11.05
CA ALA A 30 30.40 -14.64 -9.61
C ALA A 30 29.75 -13.50 -8.81
N VAL A 31 30.08 -12.25 -9.14
CA VAL A 31 29.46 -11.07 -8.51
C VAL A 31 27.98 -10.99 -8.84
N LEU A 32 27.59 -11.21 -10.11
CA LEU A 32 26.18 -11.24 -10.51
C LEU A 32 25.42 -12.34 -9.77
N ALA A 33 25.99 -13.55 -9.64
CA ALA A 33 25.40 -14.65 -8.88
C ALA A 33 25.24 -14.30 -7.40
N ALA A 34 26.22 -13.63 -6.78
CA ALA A 34 26.13 -13.19 -5.40
C ALA A 34 25.04 -12.12 -5.19
N VAL A 35 24.93 -11.15 -6.10
CA VAL A 35 23.86 -10.13 -6.08
C VAL A 35 22.49 -10.80 -6.26
N LEU A 36 22.34 -11.71 -7.22
CA LEU A 36 21.09 -12.45 -7.43
C LEU A 36 20.74 -13.36 -6.24
N ALA A 37 21.74 -13.97 -5.60
CA ALA A 37 21.54 -14.78 -4.39
C ALA A 37 21.06 -13.92 -3.21
N MET A 38 21.55 -12.69 -3.06
CA MET A 38 21.05 -11.74 -2.07
C MET A 38 19.65 -11.22 -2.41
N MET A 39 19.31 -11.08 -3.70
CA MET A 39 17.98 -10.64 -4.14
C MET A 39 16.87 -11.68 -3.90
N LYS A 40 17.19 -12.97 -3.74
CA LYS A 40 16.20 -14.03 -3.45
C LYS A 40 15.46 -13.89 -2.11
N TYR A 41 15.78 -12.89 -1.29
CA TYR A 41 15.14 -12.66 0.00
C TYR A 41 13.97 -11.68 -0.01
N ILE A 42 13.55 -11.18 -1.19
CA ILE A 42 12.38 -10.28 -1.28
C ILE A 42 11.42 -10.73 -2.38
N THR A 43 10.84 -11.92 -2.25
CA THR A 43 9.65 -12.29 -3.02
C THR A 43 8.41 -11.77 -2.29
N PHE A 44 7.87 -10.64 -2.75
CA PHE A 44 6.54 -10.15 -2.35
C PHE A 44 5.45 -10.95 -3.10
N ASP A 45 5.41 -12.26 -2.88
CA ASP A 45 4.63 -13.16 -3.74
C ASP A 45 3.20 -13.44 -3.27
N LYS A 46 2.83 -12.90 -2.10
CA LYS A 46 1.51 -13.15 -1.52
C LYS A 46 0.59 -11.96 -1.73
N PRO A 47 -0.43 -12.07 -2.60
CA PRO A 47 -1.42 -11.01 -2.77
C PRO A 47 -2.28 -10.85 -1.52
N ILE A 48 -2.36 -9.62 -1.01
CA ILE A 48 -3.31 -9.23 0.03
C ILE A 48 -4.62 -8.79 -0.60
N GLU A 49 -5.71 -9.08 0.09
CA GLU A 49 -7.00 -8.45 -0.15
C GLU A 49 -7.55 -7.91 1.18
N ALA A 50 -8.28 -6.80 1.11
CA ALA A 50 -8.91 -6.19 2.26
C ALA A 50 -10.34 -5.79 1.94
N THR A 51 -11.25 -5.96 2.90
CA THR A 51 -12.66 -5.62 2.73
C THR A 51 -13.20 -4.98 4.00
N CYS A 52 -13.95 -3.89 3.86
CA CYS A 52 -14.70 -3.31 4.97
C CYS A 52 -15.95 -4.14 5.24
N THR A 53 -16.02 -4.75 6.43
CA THR A 53 -17.15 -5.61 6.80
C THR A 53 -18.23 -4.86 7.55
N LYS A 54 -17.85 -3.84 8.33
CA LYS A 54 -18.79 -3.15 9.21
C LYS A 54 -18.39 -1.70 9.47
N ILE A 55 -19.39 -0.83 9.51
CA ILE A 55 -19.28 0.56 9.94
C ILE A 55 -20.11 0.75 11.21
N THR A 56 -19.45 1.20 12.27
CA THR A 56 -20.12 1.66 13.49
C THR A 56 -20.02 3.17 13.57
N GLY A 57 -21.12 3.86 13.30
CA GLY A 57 -21.20 5.31 13.31
C GLY A 57 -21.45 5.89 14.70
N SER A 58 -21.09 7.17 14.87
CA SER A 58 -21.45 7.99 16.03
C SER A 58 -22.20 9.25 15.57
N GLY A 59 -23.08 9.79 16.41
CA GLY A 59 -23.78 11.06 16.16
C GLY A 59 -24.66 11.04 14.91
N ASN A 60 -24.25 11.75 13.86
CA ASN A 60 -24.97 11.88 12.59
C ASN A 60 -24.74 10.69 11.63
N VAL A 61 -23.90 9.72 11.99
CA VAL A 61 -23.60 8.55 11.16
C VAL A 61 -24.50 7.38 11.52
N ILE A 62 -25.07 6.72 10.51
CA ILE A 62 -25.87 5.50 10.66
C ILE A 62 -24.94 4.28 10.56
N SER A 63 -24.92 3.46 11.60
CA SER A 63 -24.21 2.17 11.60
C SER A 63 -24.83 1.21 10.58
N GLY A 64 -23.99 0.40 9.95
CA GLY A 64 -24.40 -0.56 8.95
C GLY A 64 -23.30 -1.58 8.65
N GLU A 65 -23.67 -2.56 7.82
CA GLU A 65 -22.73 -3.56 7.32
C GLU A 65 -22.13 -3.09 5.99
N GLY A 66 -20.91 -3.54 5.69
CA GLY A 66 -20.17 -3.20 4.47
C GLY A 66 -19.34 -1.92 4.57
N TYR A 67 -19.16 -1.25 3.43
CA TYR A 67 -18.26 -0.12 3.24
C TYR A 67 -18.97 1.25 3.19
N LEU A 68 -20.29 1.28 3.34
CA LEU A 68 -21.11 2.48 3.21
C LEU A 68 -21.24 3.22 4.55
N VAL A 69 -20.77 4.46 4.61
CA VAL A 69 -20.94 5.36 5.75
C VAL A 69 -22.08 6.33 5.42
N ARG A 70 -23.25 6.10 6.02
CA ARG A 70 -24.44 6.93 5.76
C ARG A 70 -24.52 8.07 6.77
N VAL A 71 -24.56 9.31 6.28
CA VAL A 71 -24.53 10.51 7.11
C VAL A 71 -25.86 11.25 7.00
N LYS A 72 -26.56 11.40 8.12
CA LYS A 72 -27.78 12.19 8.22
C LYS A 72 -27.44 13.67 8.16
N ALA A 73 -27.85 14.34 7.09
CA ALA A 73 -27.72 15.78 6.95
C ALA A 73 -28.89 16.35 6.14
N LYS A 74 -29.31 17.57 6.46
CA LYS A 74 -30.34 18.29 5.71
C LYS A 74 -29.69 19.23 4.71
N GLY A 75 -30.26 19.30 3.51
CA GLY A 75 -29.76 20.15 2.43
C GLY A 75 -28.33 19.78 2.02
N MET A 76 -27.66 20.76 1.42
CA MET A 76 -26.33 20.61 0.81
C MET A 76 -25.25 21.38 1.55
N GLU A 77 -25.47 21.67 2.83
CA GLU A 77 -24.49 22.35 3.69
C GLU A 77 -23.31 21.45 4.04
N ARG A 78 -22.19 22.07 4.41
CA ARG A 78 -20.98 21.38 4.87
C ARG A 78 -21.29 20.56 6.11
N VAL A 79 -20.89 19.29 6.11
CA VAL A 79 -21.00 18.40 7.26
C VAL A 79 -19.63 18.18 7.88
N LEU A 80 -19.53 18.40 9.18
CA LEU A 80 -18.31 18.22 9.97
C LEU A 80 -18.49 17.08 10.99
N ASN A 81 -17.37 16.62 11.55
CA ASN A 81 -17.33 15.65 12.66
C ASN A 81 -18.05 14.33 12.34
N ILE A 82 -17.86 13.84 11.12
CA ILE A 82 -18.34 12.52 10.70
C ILE A 82 -17.41 11.50 11.34
N ASP A 83 -17.86 10.92 12.46
CA ASP A 83 -17.08 10.01 13.29
C ASP A 83 -17.62 8.59 13.16
N PHE A 84 -16.75 7.63 12.84
CA PHE A 84 -17.12 6.23 12.72
C PHE A 84 -15.93 5.29 12.95
N THR A 85 -16.23 4.04 13.29
CA THR A 85 -15.25 2.95 13.33
C THR A 85 -15.50 2.00 12.17
N ALA A 86 -14.49 1.77 11.34
CA ALA A 86 -14.52 0.78 10.28
C ALA A 86 -13.81 -0.50 10.72
N GLU A 87 -14.46 -1.64 10.50
CA GLU A 87 -13.84 -2.97 10.66
C GLU A 87 -13.38 -3.47 9.30
N ILE A 88 -12.06 -3.56 9.12
CA ILE A 88 -11.43 -4.02 7.88
C ILE A 88 -10.88 -5.41 8.11
N LYS A 89 -11.36 -6.36 7.31
CA LYS A 89 -10.84 -7.73 7.28
C LYS A 89 -9.77 -7.84 6.21
N VAL A 90 -8.62 -8.38 6.58
CA VAL A 90 -7.45 -8.54 5.71
C VAL A 90 -7.10 -10.03 5.60
N TYR A 91 -6.96 -10.51 4.38
CA TYR A 91 -6.69 -11.92 4.10
C TYR A 91 -5.75 -12.09 2.89
N GLU A 92 -5.10 -13.25 2.83
CA GLU A 92 -4.34 -13.66 1.66
C GLU A 92 -5.32 -14.11 0.56
N LYS A 93 -5.31 -13.43 -0.59
CA LYS A 93 -6.30 -13.59 -1.67
C LYS A 93 -6.46 -15.05 -2.16
N ASN A 94 -5.35 -15.78 -2.24
CA ASN A 94 -5.36 -17.14 -2.79
C ASN A 94 -5.80 -18.21 -1.79
N THR A 95 -5.59 -17.97 -0.48
CA THR A 95 -5.81 -18.99 0.55
C THR A 95 -6.94 -18.63 1.51
N ASN A 96 -7.47 -17.41 1.42
CA ASN A 96 -8.41 -16.81 2.37
C ASN A 96 -7.94 -16.85 3.83
N LYS A 97 -6.62 -17.00 4.06
CA LYS A 97 -6.05 -17.00 5.41
C LYS A 97 -6.02 -15.59 5.96
N PRO A 98 -6.49 -15.36 7.21
CA PRO A 98 -6.41 -14.04 7.82
C PRO A 98 -4.96 -13.64 8.05
N ILE A 99 -4.66 -12.35 7.85
CA ILE A 99 -3.31 -11.81 8.04
C ILE A 99 -3.29 -10.97 9.31
N SER A 100 -2.56 -11.46 10.33
CA SER A 100 -2.34 -10.74 11.59
C SER A 100 -1.17 -9.77 11.50
N GLY A 101 -1.28 -8.63 12.21
CA GLY A 101 -0.22 -7.61 12.28
C GLY A 101 -0.06 -6.75 11.02
N ALA A 102 -0.95 -6.88 10.04
CA ALA A 102 -1.00 -6.01 8.88
C ALA A 102 -1.40 -4.60 9.32
N THR A 103 -0.69 -3.58 8.82
CA THR A 103 -1.04 -2.18 9.08
C THR A 103 -2.06 -1.74 8.04
N VAL A 104 -3.24 -1.35 8.52
CA VAL A 104 -4.34 -0.82 7.70
C VAL A 104 -4.43 0.68 7.95
N THR A 105 -4.43 1.45 6.87
CA THR A 105 -4.58 2.91 6.89
C THR A 105 -5.78 3.28 6.04
N ILE A 106 -6.64 4.13 6.57
CA ILE A 106 -7.77 4.72 5.86
C ILE A 106 -7.52 6.22 5.77
N SER A 107 -7.69 6.80 4.59
CA SER A 107 -7.44 8.22 4.36
C SER A 107 -8.42 8.79 3.34
N GLY A 108 -8.87 10.03 3.54
CA GLY A 108 -9.87 10.67 2.69
C GLY A 108 -10.79 11.57 3.49
N ALA A 109 -11.69 12.29 2.84
CA ALA A 109 -12.68 13.14 3.51
C ALA A 109 -12.09 14.11 4.57
N GLY A 110 -10.85 14.58 4.36
CA GLY A 110 -10.13 15.48 5.26
C GLY A 110 -9.55 14.85 6.53
N THR A 111 -9.54 13.52 6.65
CA THR A 111 -9.01 12.80 7.83
C THR A 111 -8.27 11.53 7.44
N ALA A 112 -7.57 10.94 8.41
CA ALA A 112 -6.93 9.64 8.26
C ALA A 112 -6.91 8.90 9.62
N GLY A 113 -6.91 7.58 9.56
CA GLY A 113 -6.75 6.71 10.71
C GLY A 113 -6.03 5.43 10.32
N SER A 114 -5.34 4.82 11.28
CA SER A 114 -4.62 3.57 11.05
C SER A 114 -4.69 2.66 12.26
N ASN A 115 -4.73 1.35 12.02
CA ASN A 115 -4.55 0.36 13.07
C ASN A 115 -3.94 -0.92 12.49
N LYS A 116 -3.53 -1.85 13.37
CA LYS A 116 -3.06 -3.17 12.98
C LYS A 116 -4.18 -4.20 13.06
N THR A 117 -4.11 -5.21 12.20
CA THR A 117 -4.99 -6.38 12.29
C THR A 117 -4.64 -7.25 13.48
N ASP A 118 -5.67 -7.81 14.10
CA ASP A 118 -5.56 -8.76 15.19
C ASP A 118 -5.29 -10.19 14.69
N ALA A 119 -5.32 -11.17 15.62
CA ALA A 119 -5.12 -12.59 15.30
C ALA A 119 -6.17 -13.17 14.32
N THR A 120 -7.32 -12.51 14.17
CA THR A 120 -8.37 -12.91 13.22
C THR A 120 -8.27 -12.20 11.88
N GLY A 121 -7.26 -11.34 11.70
CA GLY A 121 -7.06 -10.56 10.48
C GLY A 121 -7.98 -9.33 10.40
N VAL A 122 -8.56 -8.88 11.52
CA VAL A 122 -9.46 -7.73 11.55
C VAL A 122 -8.76 -6.54 12.19
N ALA A 123 -8.82 -5.38 11.54
CA ALA A 123 -8.40 -4.11 12.10
C ALA A 123 -9.64 -3.23 12.35
N LYS A 124 -9.72 -2.62 13.53
CA LYS A 124 -10.74 -1.61 13.86
C LYS A 124 -10.12 -0.23 13.80
N ILE A 125 -10.53 0.57 12.83
CA ILE A 125 -9.96 1.90 12.57
C ILE A 125 -10.98 2.94 12.98
N ASN A 126 -10.62 3.77 13.97
CA ASN A 126 -11.44 4.87 14.42
C ASN A 126 -11.13 6.10 13.57
N ILE A 127 -12.11 6.56 12.80
CA ILE A 127 -12.06 7.75 11.98
C ILE A 127 -12.83 8.85 12.70
N LYS A 128 -12.14 9.99 12.89
CA LYS A 128 -12.70 11.17 13.54
C LYS A 128 -12.53 12.39 12.66
N GLY A 129 -13.51 13.28 12.69
CA GLY A 129 -13.43 14.57 12.01
C GLY A 129 -13.49 14.46 10.49
N ALA A 130 -14.04 13.37 9.92
CA ALA A 130 -14.30 13.35 8.49
C ALA A 130 -15.34 14.44 8.14
N LYS A 131 -15.29 14.91 6.90
CA LYS A 131 -16.14 16.00 6.43
C LYS A 131 -16.65 15.76 5.01
N LEU A 132 -17.85 16.27 4.76
CA LEU A 132 -18.42 16.46 3.43
C LEU A 132 -18.50 17.97 3.18
N GLU A 133 -17.97 18.43 2.06
CA GLU A 133 -18.04 19.84 1.69
C GLU A 133 -19.46 20.24 1.27
N GLU A 134 -19.69 21.55 1.12
CA GLU A 134 -20.95 22.03 0.56
C GLU A 134 -21.17 21.48 -0.84
N ASN A 135 -22.41 21.15 -1.17
CA ASN A 135 -22.80 20.54 -2.44
C ASN A 135 -22.14 19.19 -2.73
N GLN A 136 -21.57 18.54 -1.70
CA GLN A 136 -21.03 17.20 -1.80
C GLN A 136 -22.01 16.18 -1.20
N GLU A 137 -22.51 15.28 -2.06
CA GLU A 137 -23.37 14.17 -1.66
C GLU A 137 -22.56 12.95 -1.22
N GLU A 138 -21.40 12.74 -1.83
CA GLU A 138 -20.57 11.57 -1.54
C GLU A 138 -19.06 11.83 -1.64
N ILE A 139 -18.28 11.01 -0.94
CA ILE A 139 -16.82 10.98 -1.03
C ILE A 139 -16.29 9.57 -0.77
N TYR A 140 -15.32 9.17 -1.57
CA TYR A 140 -14.56 7.94 -1.34
C TYR A 140 -13.39 8.18 -0.39
N MET A 141 -13.08 7.16 0.40
CA MET A 141 -11.86 7.07 1.19
C MET A 141 -11.02 5.90 0.72
N ARG A 142 -9.71 6.15 0.65
CA ARG A 142 -8.69 5.16 0.31
C ARG A 142 -8.40 4.26 1.49
N ILE A 143 -8.29 2.96 1.23
CA ILE A 143 -7.72 1.95 2.13
C ILE A 143 -6.34 1.53 1.60
N GLU A 144 -5.34 1.56 2.47
CA GLU A 144 -4.00 1.04 2.19
C GLU A 144 -3.64 -0.02 3.25
N VAL A 145 -3.14 -1.17 2.81
CA VAL A 145 -2.73 -2.27 3.68
C VAL A 145 -1.30 -2.70 3.38
N LYS A 146 -0.48 -2.76 4.43
CA LYS A 146 0.91 -3.19 4.38
C LYS A 146 1.17 -4.29 5.40
N ALA A 147 1.77 -5.39 4.97
CA ALA A 147 2.23 -6.46 5.85
C ALA A 147 3.59 -7.01 5.37
N SER A 148 4.40 -7.48 6.31
CA SER A 148 5.71 -8.07 5.99
C SER A 148 5.54 -9.40 5.25
N GLY A 149 6.25 -9.58 4.14
CA GLY A 149 6.17 -10.79 3.31
C GLY A 149 4.98 -10.84 2.35
N TYR A 150 4.30 -9.71 2.15
CA TYR A 150 3.13 -9.61 1.28
C TYR A 150 3.21 -8.39 0.34
N GLN A 151 2.49 -8.45 -0.78
CA GLN A 151 2.30 -7.29 -1.65
C GLN A 151 1.39 -6.26 -0.97
N SER A 152 1.73 -4.97 -1.08
CA SER A 152 0.87 -3.90 -0.57
C SER A 152 -0.44 -3.86 -1.34
N PHE A 153 -1.54 -3.64 -0.62
CA PHE A 153 -2.87 -3.48 -1.19
C PHE A 153 -3.30 -2.02 -1.06
N VAL A 154 -3.87 -1.47 -2.14
CA VAL A 154 -4.42 -0.12 -2.18
C VAL A 154 -5.77 -0.19 -2.89
N ASP A 155 -6.78 0.40 -2.26
CA ASP A 155 -8.11 0.57 -2.81
C ASP A 155 -8.52 2.03 -2.62
N ASP A 156 -8.62 2.78 -3.72
CA ASP A 156 -8.98 4.20 -3.72
C ASP A 156 -10.47 4.44 -3.38
N GLU A 157 -11.30 3.41 -3.52
CA GLU A 157 -12.77 3.46 -3.34
C GLU A 157 -13.25 2.58 -2.17
N GLY A 158 -12.34 2.25 -1.25
CA GLY A 158 -12.59 1.23 -0.22
C GLY A 158 -13.68 1.55 0.80
N ILE A 159 -14.01 2.84 1.02
CA ILE A 159 -15.16 3.29 1.83
C ILE A 159 -15.85 4.45 1.13
N LEU A 160 -17.18 4.43 1.10
CA LEU A 160 -17.99 5.52 0.54
C LEU A 160 -18.79 6.19 1.65
N ILE A 161 -18.54 7.48 1.87
CA ILE A 161 -19.37 8.32 2.73
C ILE A 161 -20.47 8.91 1.85
N LEU A 162 -21.72 8.66 2.22
CA LEU A 162 -22.91 9.09 1.49
C LEU A 162 -23.81 9.92 2.40
N ARG A 163 -24.20 11.10 1.91
CA ARG A 163 -25.25 11.92 2.50
C ARG A 163 -26.60 11.24 2.32
N VAL A 164 -27.33 11.09 3.41
CA VAL A 164 -28.71 10.60 3.39
C VAL A 164 -29.60 11.72 3.89
N SER A 165 -30.43 12.23 2.97
CA SER A 165 -31.46 13.21 3.30
C SER A 165 -32.42 12.63 4.34
N SER A 166 -32.46 13.28 5.50
CA SER A 166 -33.33 12.93 6.63
C SER A 166 -34.48 13.91 6.78
#